data_AF-A0A8B8P808-F1
#
_entry.id   AF-A0A8B8P808-F1
#
_cell.length_a   1.000
_cell.length_b   1.000
_cell.length_c   1.000
_cell.angle_alpha   90.00
_cell.angle_beta   90.00
_cell.angle_gamma   90.00
#
_symmetry.space_group_name_H-M   'P 1'
#
loop_
_entity.id
_entity.type
_entity.pdbx_description
1 polymer ?
#
loop_
_entity_poly.entity_id
_entity_poly.type
_entity_poly.pdbx_seq_one_letter_code
_entity_poly.pdbx_strand_id
1 'polypeptide(L)'
;MGAKGSREGSYGESSSSWNPQYRYSQSPYGQDTQGYPPQPAYVQEYASGAAGDNRRRLDRRYSRIADNYNSLDEVTEALSRAGLESSNLIVGIDFTKSNEWTGARSFHRRSLHHIGDVLNPYEQAISIIGKTLAAFDEDNLIPCYGFGDASTHDQDVFSFYPDDRFCNGFEEVLSCYREIVPHLRLAGPTSFAPIIEMAMTIVEQSGGQYHVLVIIADGQVTRSVDTDRGRLSPQEQKTIEAIVEASKFPLSIILVGVGDGPWDMMHEFDDNIPSRAFDNFQFVNFTEIMTKNVAPSRKETEFALSALMEIPSQYKATIELNILGGRKGNAPRRVALPPPHGVPSFSNPKTSRSMSFEPSVEPYYETKGHVTATPPATTSTYDNQICPICLTNPKNMAFGCGHQTCCECGQDLQMCPICRSPIQTRIKLY
;
A
#
# COMPACT_ATOMS: atom_id res chain seq x y z
N MET A 1 -11.83 64.72 -46.38
CA MET A 1 -10.67 64.32 -47.21
C MET A 1 -10.19 63.01 -46.64
N GLY A 2 -10.30 61.82 -47.24
CA GLY A 2 -10.64 61.28 -48.56
C GLY A 2 -10.11 59.84 -48.47
N ALA A 3 -10.98 58.84 -48.28
CA ALA A 3 -11.55 57.95 -49.32
C ALA A 3 -10.44 57.15 -50.05
N LYS A 4 -10.48 55.82 -50.24
CA LYS A 4 -11.54 54.85 -50.60
C LYS A 4 -10.96 53.44 -50.29
N GLY A 5 -11.67 52.32 -50.22
CA GLY A 5 -13.06 51.92 -50.49
C GLY A 5 -13.21 50.44 -50.03
N SER A 6 -14.33 50.04 -49.43
CA SER A 6 -15.53 49.47 -50.09
C SER A 6 -15.29 48.02 -50.56
N ARG A 7 -16.15 47.01 -50.34
CA ARG A 7 -17.57 46.96 -49.96
C ARG A 7 -18.00 45.48 -49.79
N GLU A 8 -19.08 45.28 -49.03
CA GLU A 8 -20.16 44.25 -49.17
C GLU A 8 -19.81 42.75 -49.02
N GLY A 9 -20.63 41.87 -48.45
CA GLY A 9 -22.01 41.97 -47.95
C GLY A 9 -22.73 40.61 -48.13
N SER A 10 -23.24 40.05 -47.02
CA SER A 10 -24.56 39.41 -46.86
C SER A 10 -25.11 38.24 -47.71
N TYR A 11 -25.63 37.25 -46.95
CA TYR A 11 -26.88 36.47 -47.09
C TYR A 11 -27.08 35.38 -48.17
N GLY A 12 -27.78 34.30 -47.74
CA GLY A 12 -28.64 33.40 -48.54
C GLY A 12 -28.03 32.04 -48.85
N GLU A 13 -28.46 30.93 -48.24
CA GLU A 13 -29.68 30.12 -48.47
C GLU A 13 -29.47 28.90 -49.40
N SER A 14 -29.86 27.73 -48.86
CA SER A 14 -30.64 26.67 -49.53
C SER A 14 -30.00 25.62 -50.47
N SER A 15 -30.08 24.37 -49.97
CA SER A 15 -30.64 23.14 -50.59
C SER A 15 -30.05 22.52 -51.87
N SER A 16 -29.82 21.19 -51.78
CA SER A 16 -30.34 20.08 -52.63
C SER A 16 -29.34 18.91 -52.63
N SER A 17 -29.58 17.81 -51.90
CA SER A 17 -30.38 16.62 -52.29
C SER A 17 -30.04 16.07 -53.67
N TRP A 18 -29.45 14.88 -53.81
CA TRP A 18 -29.79 13.91 -54.86
C TRP A 18 -29.36 12.48 -54.45
N ASN A 19 -30.37 11.62 -54.33
CA ASN A 19 -30.30 10.16 -54.25
C ASN A 19 -30.05 9.60 -55.68
N PRO A 20 -29.70 8.32 -55.85
CA PRO A 20 -30.75 7.47 -56.43
C PRO A 20 -30.77 6.03 -55.91
N GLN A 21 -31.99 5.56 -55.60
CA GLN A 21 -32.38 4.16 -55.67
C GLN A 21 -32.66 3.79 -57.14
N TYR A 22 -32.31 2.58 -57.57
CA TYR A 22 -33.14 1.81 -58.51
C TYR A 22 -33.15 0.31 -58.19
N ARG A 23 -34.34 -0.25 -58.37
CA ARG A 23 -34.86 -1.58 -58.01
C ARG A 23 -34.62 -2.65 -59.08
N TYR A 24 -34.59 -3.90 -58.61
CA TYR A 24 -35.11 -5.18 -59.17
C TYR A 24 -34.62 -5.72 -60.52
N SER A 25 -34.27 -7.02 -60.53
CA SER A 25 -34.82 -8.07 -61.43
C SER A 25 -34.42 -9.50 -60.97
N GLN A 26 -35.32 -10.47 -61.16
CA GLN A 26 -35.26 -11.89 -60.72
C GLN A 26 -34.82 -12.88 -61.84
N SER A 27 -34.12 -13.96 -61.41
CA SER A 27 -34.14 -15.41 -61.83
C SER A 27 -33.83 -15.84 -63.30
N PRO A 28 -33.65 -17.14 -63.69
CA PRO A 28 -33.70 -18.46 -62.97
C PRO A 28 -32.68 -19.60 -63.39
N TYR A 29 -32.78 -20.79 -62.73
CA TYR A 29 -32.28 -22.18 -63.05
C TYR A 29 -30.76 -22.50 -62.92
N GLY A 30 -30.30 -23.67 -62.44
CA GLY A 30 -30.92 -24.98 -62.18
C GLY A 30 -30.07 -25.92 -61.28
N GLN A 31 -30.62 -27.11 -61.03
CA GLN A 31 -30.24 -28.16 -60.06
C GLN A 31 -28.90 -28.86 -60.34
N ASP A 32 -28.26 -29.41 -59.30
CA ASP A 32 -27.98 -30.86 -59.28
C ASP A 32 -27.69 -31.41 -57.87
N THR A 33 -28.26 -32.58 -57.62
CA THR A 33 -28.23 -33.37 -56.38
C THR A 33 -27.23 -34.52 -56.49
N GLN A 34 -26.50 -34.86 -55.42
CA GLN A 34 -26.03 -36.23 -55.18
C GLN A 34 -25.74 -36.44 -53.68
N GLY A 35 -26.39 -37.44 -53.08
CA GLY A 35 -26.27 -37.80 -51.65
C GLY A 35 -25.52 -39.11 -51.40
N TYR A 36 -25.05 -39.29 -50.17
CA TYR A 36 -24.76 -40.56 -49.47
C TYR A 36 -24.51 -40.27 -47.95
N PRO A 37 -24.56 -41.25 -47.03
CA PRO A 37 -25.44 -41.31 -45.86
C PRO A 37 -24.77 -40.89 -44.53
N PRO A 38 -25.51 -40.72 -43.41
CA PRO A 38 -24.89 -40.37 -42.14
C PRO A 38 -24.31 -41.60 -41.43
N GLN A 39 -23.08 -41.50 -40.94
CA GLN A 39 -22.50 -42.42 -39.95
C GLN A 39 -22.59 -41.80 -38.53
N PRO A 40 -22.84 -42.60 -37.47
CA PRO A 40 -23.04 -42.09 -36.12
C PRO A 40 -21.70 -41.71 -35.48
N ALA A 41 -21.51 -40.42 -35.19
CA ALA A 41 -20.40 -39.95 -34.36
C ALA A 41 -20.76 -40.14 -32.87
N TYR A 42 -19.92 -40.88 -32.18
CA TYR A 42 -19.93 -41.12 -30.75
C TYR A 42 -20.06 -39.81 -29.96
N VAL A 43 -21.01 -39.77 -29.03
CA VAL A 43 -21.07 -38.75 -27.98
C VAL A 43 -19.91 -39.01 -27.02
N GLN A 44 -18.88 -38.17 -27.08
CA GLN A 44 -17.98 -37.95 -25.96
C GLN A 44 -18.45 -36.67 -25.27
N GLU A 45 -19.13 -36.85 -24.13
CA GLU A 45 -19.42 -35.76 -23.19
C GLU A 45 -18.11 -35.20 -22.65
N TYR A 46 -17.69 -34.05 -23.18
CA TYR A 46 -16.71 -33.21 -22.52
C TYR A 46 -17.46 -32.38 -21.46
N ALA A 47 -17.52 -32.93 -20.24
CA ALA A 47 -17.87 -32.16 -19.05
C ALA A 47 -16.72 -31.20 -18.72
N SER A 48 -16.61 -30.10 -19.47
CA SER A 48 -15.58 -29.06 -19.21
C SER A 48 -16.09 -27.62 -19.38
N GLY A 49 -17.39 -27.40 -19.59
CA GLY A 49 -17.96 -26.06 -19.81
C GLY A 49 -18.38 -25.29 -18.54
N ALA A 50 -18.80 -25.96 -17.47
CA ALA A 50 -19.46 -25.30 -16.35
C ALA A 50 -18.49 -24.66 -15.33
N ALA A 51 -17.32 -25.27 -15.09
CA ALA A 51 -16.35 -24.76 -14.12
C ALA A 51 -15.64 -23.49 -14.63
N GLY A 52 -15.37 -23.41 -15.93
CA GLY A 52 -14.72 -22.23 -16.54
C GLY A 52 -15.64 -21.01 -16.61
N ASP A 53 -16.95 -21.21 -16.82
CA ASP A 53 -17.94 -20.14 -16.89
C ASP A 53 -18.28 -19.58 -15.49
N ASN A 54 -18.39 -20.44 -14.48
CA ASN A 54 -18.56 -20.02 -13.09
C ASN A 54 -17.34 -19.24 -12.56
N ARG A 55 -16.12 -19.70 -12.87
CA ARG A 55 -14.89 -18.99 -12.46
C ARG A 55 -14.80 -17.60 -13.10
N ARG A 56 -15.05 -17.49 -14.42
CA ARG A 56 -15.09 -16.19 -15.12
C ARG A 56 -16.19 -15.26 -14.58
N ARG A 57 -17.33 -15.80 -14.15
CA ARG A 57 -18.42 -15.04 -13.57
C ARG A 57 -18.08 -14.52 -12.16
N LEU A 58 -17.37 -15.31 -11.36
CA LEU A 58 -16.84 -14.92 -10.05
C LEU A 58 -15.73 -13.87 -10.19
N ASP A 59 -14.76 -14.10 -11.09
CA ASP A 59 -13.67 -13.16 -11.40
C ASP A 59 -14.24 -11.78 -11.80
N ARG A 60 -15.32 -11.75 -12.59
CA ARG A 60 -15.97 -10.50 -12.99
C ARG A 60 -16.75 -9.84 -11.85
N ARG A 61 -17.39 -10.62 -10.97
CA ARG A 61 -18.19 -10.12 -9.84
C ARG A 61 -17.32 -9.39 -8.81
N TYR A 62 -16.14 -9.93 -8.53
CA TYR A 62 -15.24 -9.39 -7.49
C TYR A 62 -14.04 -8.64 -8.06
N SER A 63 -14.06 -8.28 -9.35
CA SER A 63 -12.98 -7.50 -9.96
C SER A 63 -12.86 -6.08 -9.39
N ARG A 64 -14.01 -5.49 -9.05
CA ARG A 64 -14.16 -4.17 -8.43
C ARG A 64 -15.38 -4.21 -7.51
N ILE A 65 -15.23 -3.81 -6.26
CA ILE A 65 -16.36 -3.68 -5.32
C ILE A 65 -16.82 -2.22 -5.34
N ALA A 66 -18.13 -2.00 -5.21
CA ALA A 66 -18.72 -0.66 -5.24
C ALA A 66 -19.17 -0.24 -3.84
N ASP A 67 -19.19 1.07 -3.61
CA ASP A 67 -19.74 1.66 -2.38
C ASP A 67 -21.24 1.41 -2.29
N ASN A 68 -21.64 0.46 -1.43
CA ASN A 68 -23.01 -0.02 -1.34
C ASN A 68 -23.71 0.34 -0.01
N TYR A 69 -23.03 1.02 0.92
CA TYR A 69 -23.53 1.27 2.27
C TYR A 69 -23.54 2.76 2.61
N ASN A 70 -24.58 3.20 3.32
CA ASN A 70 -24.76 4.60 3.73
C ASN A 70 -24.64 4.80 5.25
N SER A 71 -24.48 3.71 6.02
CA SER A 71 -24.33 3.76 7.48
C SER A 71 -23.54 2.58 8.04
N LEU A 72 -22.98 2.76 9.24
CA LEU A 72 -22.27 1.69 9.95
C LEU A 72 -23.20 0.53 10.32
N ASP A 73 -24.49 0.81 10.58
CA ASP A 73 -25.49 -0.22 10.86
C ASP A 73 -25.72 -1.12 9.64
N GLU A 74 -25.83 -0.54 8.44
CA GLU A 74 -25.97 -1.31 7.19
C GLU A 74 -24.76 -2.21 6.92
N VAL A 75 -23.55 -1.70 7.19
CA VAL A 75 -22.29 -2.46 7.10
C VAL A 75 -22.30 -3.59 8.12
N THR A 76 -22.60 -3.30 9.39
CA THR A 76 -22.62 -4.29 10.48
C THR A 76 -23.62 -5.40 10.20
N GLU A 77 -24.82 -5.05 9.74
CA GLU A 77 -25.81 -6.01 9.28
C GLU A 77 -25.32 -6.82 8.08
N ALA A 78 -24.60 -6.20 7.13
CA ALA A 78 -24.04 -6.89 5.99
C ALA A 78 -22.94 -7.89 6.38
N LEU A 79 -22.07 -7.53 7.32
CA LEU A 79 -21.05 -8.41 7.91
C LEU A 79 -21.73 -9.59 8.62
N SER A 80 -22.72 -9.31 9.47
CA SER A 80 -23.50 -10.35 10.17
C SER A 80 -24.22 -11.28 9.18
N ARG A 81 -24.88 -10.74 8.15
CA ARG A 81 -25.53 -11.54 7.08
C ARG A 81 -24.53 -12.33 6.23
N ALA A 82 -23.29 -11.86 6.11
CA ALA A 82 -22.22 -12.57 5.43
C ALA A 82 -21.70 -13.76 6.25
N GLY A 83 -22.02 -13.82 7.55
CA GLY A 83 -21.51 -14.82 8.47
C GLY A 83 -20.17 -14.44 9.12
N LEU A 84 -19.75 -13.18 9.02
CA LEU A 84 -18.57 -12.70 9.75
C LEU A 84 -18.96 -12.47 11.21
N GLU A 85 -18.75 -13.50 12.04
CA GLU A 85 -18.98 -13.43 13.49
C GLU A 85 -17.78 -12.84 14.24
N SER A 86 -16.57 -13.06 13.72
CA SER A 86 -15.31 -12.52 14.23
C SER A 86 -14.31 -12.32 13.08
N SER A 87 -13.41 -11.36 13.23
CA SER A 87 -12.26 -11.12 12.35
C SER A 87 -11.01 -10.91 13.21
N ASN A 88 -9.84 -10.91 12.58
CA ASN A 88 -8.58 -10.58 13.24
C ASN A 88 -7.97 -9.35 12.57
N LEU A 89 -7.51 -8.39 13.35
CA LEU A 89 -6.90 -7.16 12.84
C LEU A 89 -5.37 -7.24 12.87
N ILE A 90 -4.72 -6.73 11.82
CA ILE A 90 -3.27 -6.53 11.77
C ILE A 90 -3.02 -5.06 11.49
N VAL A 91 -2.06 -4.44 12.18
CA VAL A 91 -1.73 -3.01 11.98
C VAL A 91 -0.32 -2.86 11.45
N GLY A 92 -0.19 -2.14 10.34
CA GLY A 92 1.08 -1.71 9.75
C GLY A 92 1.21 -0.19 9.78
N ILE A 93 2.32 0.33 10.30
CA ILE A 93 2.57 1.77 10.39
C ILE A 93 3.81 2.13 9.57
N ASP A 94 3.62 3.05 8.64
CA ASP A 94 4.66 3.66 7.83
C ASP A 94 5.52 4.60 8.70
N PHE A 95 6.83 4.35 8.76
CA PHE A 95 7.85 5.18 9.42
C PHE A 95 8.90 5.69 8.43
N THR A 96 8.51 5.90 7.18
CA THR A 96 9.37 6.51 6.16
C THR A 96 9.53 8.00 6.38
N LYS A 97 10.61 8.54 5.81
CA LYS A 97 11.02 9.93 6.01
C LYS A 97 10.06 10.93 5.37
N SER A 98 9.23 10.53 4.41
CA SER A 98 8.28 11.43 3.78
C SER A 98 7.30 12.08 4.75
N ASN A 99 7.01 11.39 5.85
CA ASN A 99 6.26 11.90 6.98
C ASN A 99 6.81 13.21 7.58
N GLU A 100 8.08 13.58 7.34
CA GLU A 100 8.64 14.87 7.77
C GLU A 100 8.05 16.05 6.99
N TRP A 101 7.63 15.86 5.73
CA TRP A 101 7.16 16.94 4.85
C TRP A 101 5.71 16.78 4.37
N THR A 102 5.12 15.59 4.42
CA THR A 102 3.72 15.36 4.00
C THR A 102 2.67 15.88 4.99
N GLY A 103 3.11 16.52 6.08
CA GLY A 103 2.25 17.34 6.96
C GLY A 103 2.28 18.85 6.66
N ALA A 104 2.84 19.27 5.51
CA ALA A 104 3.03 20.68 5.18
C ALA A 104 1.74 21.52 5.25
N ARG A 105 0.64 21.01 4.70
CA ARG A 105 -0.68 21.66 4.70
C ARG A 105 -1.58 21.11 5.80
N SER A 106 -1.72 19.80 5.87
CA SER A 106 -2.64 19.09 6.76
C SER A 106 -2.24 19.11 8.23
N PHE A 107 -0.95 19.30 8.53
CA PHE A 107 -0.45 19.24 9.90
C PHE A 107 0.50 20.38 10.26
N HIS A 108 0.27 21.55 9.67
CA HIS A 108 0.96 22.81 10.00
C HIS A 108 2.48 22.73 9.89
N ARG A 109 3.00 22.10 8.84
CA ARG A 109 4.44 21.93 8.58
C ARG A 109 5.19 21.15 9.66
N ARG A 110 4.46 20.36 10.44
CA ARG A 110 5.04 19.38 11.36
C ARG A 110 5.11 18.02 10.69
N SER A 111 6.04 17.21 11.16
CA SER A 111 6.05 15.79 10.81
C SER A 111 4.72 15.14 11.23
N LEU A 112 4.21 14.24 10.39
CA LEU A 112 3.02 13.44 10.71
C LEU A 112 3.23 12.51 11.91
N HIS A 113 4.47 12.23 12.31
CA HIS A 113 4.82 11.51 13.54
C HIS A 113 5.18 12.42 14.73
N HIS A 114 4.99 13.74 14.62
CA HIS A 114 5.34 14.62 15.74
C HIS A 114 4.52 14.27 16.99
N ILE A 115 5.22 13.87 18.06
CA ILE A 115 4.61 13.57 19.36
C ILE A 115 4.49 14.86 20.16
N GLY A 116 3.27 15.18 20.60
CA GLY A 116 2.97 16.34 21.43
C GLY A 116 1.66 16.20 22.19
N ASP A 117 1.10 17.33 22.62
CA ASP A 117 -0.17 17.41 23.37
C ASP A 117 -1.40 17.13 22.48
N VAL A 118 -1.28 17.41 21.18
CA VAL A 118 -2.33 17.16 20.19
C VAL A 118 -1.95 15.90 19.43
N LEU A 119 -2.92 15.00 19.29
CA LEU A 119 -2.75 13.76 18.52
C LEU A 119 -2.35 14.09 17.08
N ASN A 120 -1.27 13.49 16.60
CA ASN A 120 -0.91 13.54 15.20
C ASN A 120 -1.85 12.65 14.34
N PRO A 121 -1.80 12.75 13.00
CA PRO A 121 -2.73 12.01 12.14
C PRO A 121 -2.68 10.48 12.31
N TYR A 122 -1.52 9.89 12.59
CA TYR A 122 -1.42 8.46 12.91
C TYR A 122 -2.13 8.13 14.22
N GLU A 123 -1.92 8.91 15.28
CA GLU A 123 -2.59 8.70 16.57
C GLU A 123 -4.11 8.84 16.46
N GLN A 124 -4.57 9.81 15.68
CA GLN A 124 -6.00 10.00 15.42
C GLN A 124 -6.57 8.78 14.66
N ALA A 125 -5.89 8.30 13.62
CA ALA A 125 -6.30 7.12 12.88
C ALA A 125 -6.35 5.88 13.78
N ILE A 126 -5.28 5.57 14.52
CA ILE A 126 -5.22 4.44 15.47
C ILE A 126 -6.38 4.51 16.47
N SER A 127 -6.65 5.69 17.04
CA SER A 127 -7.72 5.86 18.02
C SER A 127 -9.11 5.61 17.41
N ILE A 128 -9.38 6.13 16.22
CA ILE A 128 -10.69 5.97 15.58
C ILE A 128 -10.88 4.54 15.08
N ILE A 129 -9.84 3.92 14.51
CA ILE A 129 -9.85 2.49 14.15
C ILE A 129 -10.17 1.65 15.38
N GLY A 130 -9.50 1.89 16.51
CA GLY A 130 -9.78 1.16 17.76
C GLY A 130 -11.23 1.29 18.23
N LYS A 131 -11.83 2.47 18.13
CA LYS A 131 -13.25 2.66 18.51
C LYS A 131 -14.23 1.96 17.57
N THR A 132 -13.85 1.70 16.32
CA THR A 132 -14.79 1.35 15.24
C THR A 132 -14.61 -0.08 14.74
N LEU A 133 -13.36 -0.54 14.60
CA LEU A 133 -13.01 -1.87 14.12
C LEU A 133 -12.76 -2.88 15.25
N ALA A 134 -12.38 -2.45 16.46
CA ALA A 134 -12.05 -3.40 17.54
C ALA A 134 -13.26 -4.25 17.99
N ALA A 135 -14.49 -3.79 17.75
CA ALA A 135 -15.68 -4.60 18.02
C ALA A 135 -15.79 -5.85 17.15
N PHE A 136 -15.03 -5.92 16.05
CA PHE A 136 -14.97 -7.06 15.14
C PHE A 136 -13.75 -7.95 15.37
N ASP A 137 -12.85 -7.58 16.28
CA ASP A 137 -11.66 -8.36 16.60
C ASP A 137 -12.01 -9.49 17.60
N GLU A 138 -11.56 -10.72 17.34
CA GLU A 138 -11.98 -11.89 18.09
C GLU A 138 -11.43 -11.94 19.53
N ASP A 139 -10.16 -11.60 19.70
CA ASP A 139 -9.41 -11.82 20.94
C ASP A 139 -8.79 -10.53 21.52
N ASN A 140 -8.98 -9.40 20.84
CA ASN A 140 -8.39 -8.09 21.16
C ASN A 140 -6.85 -8.10 21.12
N LEU A 141 -6.24 -9.08 20.46
CA LEU A 141 -4.79 -9.17 20.26
C LEU A 141 -4.43 -8.67 18.86
N ILE A 142 -3.74 -7.53 18.81
CA ILE A 142 -3.44 -6.83 17.57
C ILE A 142 -1.95 -6.98 17.23
N PRO A 143 -1.57 -7.85 16.27
CA PRO A 143 -0.25 -7.82 15.65
C PRO A 143 0.05 -6.44 15.06
N CYS A 144 1.09 -5.78 15.58
CA CYS A 144 1.46 -4.42 15.20
C CYS A 144 2.90 -4.36 14.71
N TYR A 145 3.09 -3.75 13.54
CA TYR A 145 4.38 -3.69 12.87
C TYR A 145 4.68 -2.29 12.32
N GLY A 146 5.95 -1.91 12.36
CA GLY A 146 6.47 -0.73 11.67
C GLY A 146 7.32 -1.10 10.46
N PHE A 147 7.38 -0.22 9.47
CA PHE A 147 8.24 -0.39 8.28
C PHE A 147 8.75 0.96 7.76
N GLY A 148 9.83 0.97 7.00
CA GLY A 148 10.36 2.19 6.36
C GLY A 148 11.31 3.03 7.21
N ASP A 149 11.56 2.62 8.45
CA ASP A 149 12.60 3.23 9.28
C ASP A 149 14.00 2.73 8.84
N ALA A 150 15.05 3.29 9.44
CA ALA A 150 16.43 2.94 9.11
C ALA A 150 16.83 1.49 9.40
N SER A 151 16.08 0.76 10.23
CA SER A 151 16.32 -0.66 10.48
C SER A 151 15.71 -1.54 9.38
N THR A 152 14.59 -1.13 8.80
CA THR A 152 13.80 -1.95 7.87
C THR A 152 13.90 -1.55 6.40
N HIS A 153 14.09 -0.27 6.11
CA HIS A 153 14.01 0.30 4.75
C HIS A 153 12.75 -0.20 4.01
N ASP A 154 12.87 -0.59 2.74
CA ASP A 154 11.81 -1.20 1.93
C ASP A 154 11.88 -2.74 1.90
N GLN A 155 12.67 -3.36 2.79
CA GLN A 155 12.90 -4.81 2.79
C GLN A 155 12.21 -5.53 3.94
N ASP A 156 12.06 -4.88 5.10
CA ASP A 156 11.60 -5.54 6.33
C ASP A 156 10.47 -4.83 7.05
N VAL A 157 9.95 -5.50 8.07
CA VAL A 157 9.08 -4.92 9.09
C VAL A 157 9.69 -5.22 10.46
N PHE A 158 9.45 -4.36 11.44
CA PHE A 158 9.76 -4.66 12.84
C PHE A 158 8.47 -4.80 13.65
N SER A 159 8.45 -5.70 14.62
CA SER A 159 7.33 -5.86 15.55
C SER A 159 7.38 -4.79 16.64
N PHE A 160 6.21 -4.35 17.11
CA PHE A 160 6.10 -3.37 18.19
C PHE A 160 6.64 -3.89 19.53
N TYR A 161 6.49 -5.19 19.78
CA TYR A 161 7.10 -5.87 20.93
C TYR A 161 8.13 -6.92 20.49
N PRO A 162 9.15 -7.19 21.33
CA PRO A 162 9.99 -8.37 21.19
C PRO A 162 9.19 -9.68 21.31
N ASP A 163 9.80 -10.78 20.89
CA ASP A 163 9.29 -12.15 21.06
C ASP A 163 7.89 -12.39 20.47
N ASP A 164 7.56 -11.68 19.39
CA ASP A 164 6.27 -11.79 18.67
C ASP A 164 5.02 -11.55 19.55
N ARG A 165 5.15 -10.79 20.65
CA ARG A 165 4.01 -10.40 21.47
C ARG A 165 3.11 -9.41 20.71
N PHE A 166 1.81 -9.67 20.72
CA PHE A 166 0.79 -8.76 20.17
C PHE A 166 0.34 -7.72 21.20
N CYS A 167 -0.12 -6.56 20.71
CA CYS A 167 -0.72 -5.53 21.54
C CYS A 167 -2.10 -5.99 22.03
N ASN A 168 -2.45 -5.73 23.29
CA ASN A 168 -3.77 -5.96 23.84
C ASN A 168 -4.63 -4.70 23.65
N GLY A 169 -5.39 -4.68 22.57
CA GLY A 169 -6.26 -3.57 22.16
C GLY A 169 -5.51 -2.37 21.59
N PHE A 170 -6.27 -1.47 20.98
CA PHE A 170 -5.75 -0.26 20.32
C PHE A 170 -5.19 0.77 21.30
N GLU A 171 -5.57 0.71 22.57
CA GLU A 171 -4.95 1.48 23.64
C GLU A 171 -3.46 1.14 23.78
N GLU A 172 -3.10 -0.15 23.72
CA GLU A 172 -1.70 -0.58 23.77
C GLU A 172 -0.97 -0.28 22.45
N VAL A 173 -1.66 -0.39 21.30
CA VAL A 173 -1.10 0.07 20.01
C VAL A 173 -0.70 1.54 20.07
N LEU A 174 -1.59 2.40 20.57
CA LEU A 174 -1.35 3.83 20.67
C LEU A 174 -0.22 4.15 21.67
N SER A 175 -0.20 3.50 22.84
CA SER A 175 0.87 3.67 23.82
C SER A 175 2.22 3.28 23.24
N CYS A 176 2.30 2.10 22.62
CA CYS A 176 3.53 1.59 22.04
C CYS A 176 4.02 2.45 20.86
N TYR A 177 3.10 2.92 20.00
CA TYR A 177 3.42 3.89 18.94
C TYR A 177 4.10 5.14 19.51
N ARG A 178 3.54 5.76 20.56
CA ARG A 178 4.11 6.96 21.19
C ARG A 178 5.47 6.70 21.84
N GLU A 179 5.73 5.49 22.31
CA GLU A 179 7.01 5.08 22.89
C GLU A 179 8.09 4.82 21.83
N ILE A 180 7.72 4.19 20.72
CA ILE A 180 8.67 3.80 19.67
C ILE A 180 9.09 5.02 18.84
N VAL A 181 8.15 5.87 18.42
CA VAL A 181 8.38 6.98 17.48
C VAL A 181 9.59 7.86 17.81
N PRO A 182 9.80 8.34 19.06
CA PRO A 182 10.94 9.20 19.39
C PRO A 182 12.31 8.55 19.19
N HIS A 183 12.36 7.22 19.12
CA HIS A 183 13.58 6.43 18.97
C HIS A 183 13.83 5.98 17.53
N LEU A 184 12.90 6.20 16.62
CA LEU A 184 13.04 5.82 15.22
C LEU A 184 13.87 6.84 14.43
N ARG A 185 14.68 6.32 13.50
CA ARG A 185 15.25 7.13 12.42
C ARG A 185 14.46 6.88 11.15
N LEU A 186 13.56 7.79 10.81
CA LEU A 186 12.74 7.70 9.59
C LEU A 186 13.65 7.61 8.34
N ALA A 187 13.33 6.70 7.42
CA ALA A 187 14.18 6.42 6.26
C ALA A 187 13.34 6.16 4.99
N GLY A 188 13.61 5.06 4.29
CA GLY A 188 12.99 4.66 3.03
C GLY A 188 13.92 3.72 2.27
N PRO A 189 13.61 3.33 1.02
CA PRO A 189 12.40 3.64 0.26
C PRO A 189 11.09 3.15 0.89
N THR A 190 9.97 3.53 0.32
CA THR A 190 8.62 3.14 0.75
C THR A 190 8.08 2.04 -0.15
N SER A 191 7.81 0.87 0.41
CA SER A 191 7.06 -0.23 -0.22
C SER A 191 6.17 -0.90 0.82
N PHE A 192 4.93 -1.25 0.43
CA PHE A 192 4.02 -2.01 1.29
C PHE A 192 4.21 -3.53 1.16
N ALA A 193 5.10 -4.01 0.28
CA ALA A 193 5.32 -5.44 0.11
C ALA A 193 5.72 -6.14 1.44
N PRO A 194 6.65 -5.60 2.26
CA PRO A 194 7.04 -6.27 3.50
C PRO A 194 5.88 -6.46 4.49
N ILE A 195 5.01 -5.47 4.64
CA ILE A 195 3.88 -5.53 5.58
C ILE A 195 2.75 -6.43 5.06
N ILE A 196 2.49 -6.43 3.75
CA ILE A 196 1.51 -7.34 3.14
C ILE A 196 2.00 -8.80 3.23
N GLU A 197 3.29 -9.04 3.00
CA GLU A 197 3.91 -10.36 3.16
C GLU A 197 3.88 -10.85 4.62
N MET A 198 4.06 -9.95 5.58
CA MET A 198 3.90 -10.27 7.00
C MET A 198 2.45 -10.68 7.29
N ALA A 199 1.46 -9.93 6.79
CA ALA A 199 0.06 -10.29 6.97
C ALA A 199 -0.29 -11.64 6.34
N MET A 200 0.21 -11.95 5.14
CA MET A 200 0.06 -13.29 4.55
C MET A 200 0.67 -14.38 5.43
N THR A 201 1.81 -14.11 6.06
CA THR A 201 2.45 -15.06 7.01
C THR A 201 1.53 -15.34 8.19
N ILE A 202 0.94 -14.31 8.79
CA ILE A 202 0.02 -14.41 9.95
C ILE A 202 -1.25 -15.19 9.57
N VAL A 203 -1.83 -14.90 8.40
CA VAL A 203 -3.00 -15.63 7.88
C VAL A 203 -2.70 -17.12 7.69
N GLU A 204 -1.53 -17.48 7.16
CA GLU A 204 -1.14 -18.88 7.01
C GLU A 204 -0.93 -19.57 8.37
N GLN A 205 -0.29 -18.87 9.33
CA GLN A 205 -0.03 -19.38 10.68
C GLN A 205 -1.31 -19.63 11.48
N SER A 206 -2.31 -18.74 11.35
CA SER A 206 -3.64 -18.89 11.95
C SER A 206 -4.48 -20.03 11.34
N GLY A 207 -3.99 -20.67 10.27
CA GLY A 207 -4.72 -21.74 9.58
C GLY A 207 -5.73 -21.24 8.55
N GLY A 208 -5.51 -20.04 8.00
CA GLY A 208 -6.40 -19.44 7.01
C GLY A 208 -7.61 -18.76 7.64
N GLN A 209 -7.49 -18.23 8.86
CA GLN A 209 -8.53 -17.37 9.42
C GLN A 209 -8.58 -16.04 8.67
N TYR A 210 -9.76 -15.43 8.62
CA TYR A 210 -9.94 -14.14 7.97
C TYR A 210 -9.25 -13.03 8.76
N HIS A 211 -8.44 -12.23 8.07
CA HIS A 211 -7.75 -11.08 8.65
C HIS A 211 -8.02 -9.80 7.84
N VAL A 212 -8.00 -8.67 8.53
CA VAL A 212 -7.96 -7.34 7.92
C VAL A 212 -6.65 -6.67 8.29
N LEU A 213 -5.81 -6.42 7.30
CA LEU A 213 -4.60 -5.61 7.46
C LEU A 213 -4.96 -4.13 7.29
N VAL A 214 -4.73 -3.33 8.32
CA VAL A 214 -4.85 -1.88 8.28
C VAL A 214 -3.46 -1.25 8.19
N ILE A 215 -3.14 -0.66 7.03
CA ILE A 215 -1.90 0.07 6.80
C ILE A 215 -2.20 1.56 6.98
N ILE A 216 -1.50 2.24 7.89
CA ILE A 216 -1.56 3.69 8.03
C ILE A 216 -0.30 4.26 7.40
N ALA A 217 -0.45 5.11 6.37
CA ALA A 217 0.67 5.62 5.58
C ALA A 217 0.39 7.00 4.97
N ASP A 218 1.45 7.68 4.54
CA ASP A 218 1.35 9.00 3.89
C ASP A 218 1.23 8.96 2.36
N GLY A 219 1.14 7.74 1.80
CA GLY A 219 0.89 7.48 0.39
C GLY A 219 2.09 7.63 -0.53
N GLN A 220 3.29 7.93 0.00
CA GLN A 220 4.49 8.17 -0.82
C GLN A 220 5.26 6.88 -1.16
N VAL A 221 4.61 5.91 -1.83
CA VAL A 221 5.35 4.75 -2.40
C VAL A 221 6.43 5.27 -3.35
N THR A 222 7.68 4.83 -3.14
CA THR A 222 8.82 5.46 -3.81
C THR A 222 8.76 5.29 -5.32
N ARG A 223 8.75 6.40 -6.05
CA ARG A 223 8.96 6.44 -7.50
C ARG A 223 10.42 6.73 -7.81
N SER A 224 11.04 5.99 -8.72
CA SER A 224 12.39 6.32 -9.18
C SER A 224 12.32 7.56 -10.08
N VAL A 225 13.34 8.42 -10.01
CA VAL A 225 13.50 9.55 -10.95
C VAL A 225 13.85 9.06 -12.36
N ASP A 226 14.35 7.82 -12.49
CA ASP A 226 14.69 7.18 -13.76
C ASP A 226 13.55 6.35 -14.35
N THR A 227 12.38 6.30 -13.68
CA THR A 227 11.20 5.63 -14.24
C THR A 227 10.54 6.52 -15.29
N ASP A 228 10.56 6.08 -16.54
CA ASP A 228 9.82 6.73 -17.62
C ASP A 228 8.35 6.91 -17.23
N ARG A 229 7.71 7.98 -17.72
CA ARG A 229 6.27 8.22 -17.51
C ARG A 229 5.47 6.97 -17.93
N GLY A 230 4.72 6.41 -16.98
CA GLY A 230 3.91 5.21 -17.18
C GLY A 230 4.58 3.88 -16.82
N ARG A 231 5.82 3.89 -16.31
CA ARG A 231 6.48 2.70 -15.76
C ARG A 231 6.49 2.73 -14.24
N LEU A 232 6.24 1.58 -13.64
CA LEU A 232 6.28 1.38 -12.19
C LEU A 232 7.73 1.27 -11.70
N SER A 233 8.00 1.84 -10.53
CA SER A 233 9.24 1.67 -9.80
C SER A 233 9.36 0.24 -9.25
N PRO A 234 10.55 -0.20 -8.82
CA PRO A 234 10.70 -1.48 -8.14
C PRO A 234 9.80 -1.62 -6.90
N GLN A 235 9.61 -0.53 -6.14
CA GLN A 235 8.77 -0.53 -4.94
C GLN A 235 7.28 -0.64 -5.29
N GLU A 236 6.82 0.11 -6.30
CA GLU A 236 5.45 0.04 -6.80
C GLU A 236 5.13 -1.36 -7.33
N GLN A 237 6.04 -1.91 -8.15
CA GLN A 237 5.89 -3.25 -8.73
C GLN A 237 5.81 -4.33 -7.64
N LYS A 238 6.71 -4.30 -6.64
CA LYS A 238 6.68 -5.24 -5.51
C LYS A 238 5.39 -5.11 -4.69
N THR A 239 4.91 -3.89 -4.46
CA THR A 239 3.65 -3.66 -3.76
C THR A 239 2.46 -4.25 -4.52
N ILE A 240 2.37 -4.01 -5.84
CA ILE A 240 1.31 -4.60 -6.67
C ILE A 240 1.38 -6.13 -6.65
N GLU A 241 2.58 -6.71 -6.79
CA GLU A 241 2.78 -8.16 -6.72
C GLU A 241 2.35 -8.74 -5.38
N ALA A 242 2.67 -8.07 -4.27
CA ALA A 242 2.24 -8.48 -2.94
C ALA A 242 0.71 -8.41 -2.77
N ILE A 243 0.04 -7.37 -3.29
CA ILE A 243 -1.43 -7.27 -3.26
C ILE A 243 -2.07 -8.41 -4.07
N VAL A 244 -1.55 -8.68 -5.28
CA VAL A 244 -2.03 -9.78 -6.14
C VAL A 244 -1.83 -11.13 -5.45
N GLU A 245 -0.68 -11.38 -4.81
CA GLU A 245 -0.47 -12.63 -4.06
C GLU A 245 -1.39 -12.72 -2.85
N ALA A 246 -1.58 -11.62 -2.11
CA ALA A 246 -2.47 -11.53 -0.96
C ALA A 246 -3.93 -11.83 -1.30
N SER A 247 -4.40 -11.52 -2.51
CA SER A 247 -5.77 -11.85 -2.98
C SER A 247 -6.06 -13.35 -3.04
N LYS A 248 -5.04 -14.20 -2.86
CA LYS A 248 -5.17 -15.65 -2.80
C LYS A 248 -5.25 -16.18 -1.36
N PHE A 249 -5.30 -15.29 -0.38
CA PHE A 249 -5.47 -15.57 1.05
C PHE A 249 -6.77 -14.93 1.54
N PRO A 250 -7.37 -15.39 2.65
CA PRO A 250 -8.50 -14.73 3.29
C PRO A 250 -8.05 -13.45 4.01
N LEU A 251 -7.55 -12.49 3.24
CA LEU A 251 -6.91 -11.26 3.70
C LEU A 251 -7.49 -10.07 2.93
N SER A 252 -8.04 -9.12 3.68
CA SER A 252 -8.44 -7.80 3.18
C SER A 252 -7.45 -6.75 3.64
N ILE A 253 -7.20 -5.75 2.81
CA ILE A 253 -6.22 -4.69 3.09
C ILE A 253 -6.95 -3.34 3.06
N ILE A 254 -6.85 -2.57 4.13
CA ILE A 254 -7.33 -1.19 4.21
C ILE A 254 -6.11 -0.28 4.32
N LEU A 255 -5.93 0.61 3.35
CA LEU A 255 -4.93 1.66 3.41
C LEU A 255 -5.55 2.97 3.89
N VAL A 256 -5.15 3.42 5.07
CA VAL A 256 -5.57 4.67 5.69
C VAL A 256 -4.54 5.76 5.36
N GLY A 257 -4.90 6.63 4.43
CA GLY A 257 -4.06 7.73 3.95
C GLY A 257 -4.07 8.95 4.86
N VAL A 258 -2.95 9.21 5.54
CA VAL A 258 -2.74 10.39 6.39
C VAL A 258 -1.82 11.41 5.73
N GLY A 259 -2.01 12.70 6.01
CA GLY A 259 -1.21 13.77 5.40
C GLY A 259 -1.70 14.25 4.04
N ASP A 260 -0.80 14.93 3.33
CA ASP A 260 -1.08 15.77 2.16
C ASP A 260 -1.23 15.00 0.83
N GLY A 261 -0.87 13.72 0.78
CA GLY A 261 -0.74 12.95 -0.46
C GLY A 261 0.46 13.41 -1.32
N PRO A 262 0.43 13.23 -2.65
CA PRO A 262 -0.73 12.87 -3.49
C PRO A 262 -1.21 11.42 -3.32
N TRP A 263 -2.48 11.18 -3.65
CA TRP A 263 -3.17 9.88 -3.47
C TRP A 263 -3.49 9.15 -4.78
N ASP A 264 -3.07 9.67 -5.93
CA ASP A 264 -3.44 9.13 -7.24
C ASP A 264 -3.11 7.64 -7.40
N MET A 265 -1.94 7.22 -6.93
CA MET A 265 -1.51 5.82 -6.97
C MET A 265 -2.35 4.94 -6.05
N MET A 266 -2.80 5.47 -4.91
CA MET A 266 -3.60 4.68 -3.97
C MET A 266 -5.01 4.43 -4.53
N HIS A 267 -5.57 5.39 -5.28
CA HIS A 267 -6.78 5.18 -6.06
C HIS A 267 -6.58 4.19 -7.22
N GLU A 268 -5.38 4.14 -7.82
CA GLU A 268 -5.06 3.13 -8.84
C GLU A 268 -5.02 1.72 -8.24
N PHE A 269 -4.51 1.57 -7.01
CA PHE A 269 -4.47 0.28 -6.29
C PHE A 269 -5.87 -0.21 -5.86
N ASP A 270 -6.75 0.71 -5.48
CA ASP A 270 -8.16 0.44 -5.14
C ASP A 270 -8.88 -0.25 -6.31
N ASP A 271 -8.91 0.41 -7.47
CA ASP A 271 -9.81 0.02 -8.57
C ASP A 271 -9.16 -0.83 -9.66
N ASN A 272 -7.83 -0.74 -9.85
CA ASN A 272 -7.18 -1.13 -11.11
C ASN A 272 -5.96 -2.04 -10.97
N ILE A 273 -5.95 -2.98 -10.01
CA ILE A 273 -4.90 -4.01 -9.94
C ILE A 273 -5.27 -5.22 -10.80
N PRO A 274 -4.56 -5.47 -11.93
CA PRO A 274 -4.84 -6.63 -12.77
C PRO A 274 -4.39 -7.92 -12.08
N SER A 275 -5.11 -9.02 -12.36
CA SER A 275 -4.76 -10.40 -11.95
C SER A 275 -4.97 -10.76 -10.48
N ARG A 276 -5.53 -9.86 -9.65
CA ARG A 276 -6.03 -10.25 -8.31
C ARG A 276 -7.22 -11.19 -8.43
N ALA A 277 -7.34 -12.16 -7.51
CA ALA A 277 -8.43 -13.14 -7.52
C ALA A 277 -9.77 -12.56 -7.06
N PHE A 278 -9.72 -11.57 -6.18
CA PHE A 278 -10.81 -10.69 -5.81
C PHE A 278 -10.23 -9.32 -5.43
N ASP A 279 -11.07 -8.30 -5.44
CA ASP A 279 -10.75 -6.97 -4.93
C ASP A 279 -10.52 -7.03 -3.42
N ASN A 280 -9.26 -6.98 -3.00
CA ASN A 280 -8.85 -7.18 -1.61
C ASN A 280 -8.19 -5.93 -1.00
N PHE A 281 -8.32 -4.76 -1.62
CA PHE A 281 -7.63 -3.54 -1.24
C PHE A 281 -8.59 -2.35 -1.27
N GLN A 282 -8.78 -1.70 -0.13
CA GLN A 282 -9.57 -0.48 0.04
C GLN A 282 -8.65 0.70 0.39
N PHE A 283 -8.73 1.82 -0.33
CA PHE A 283 -8.09 3.08 0.07
C PHE A 283 -9.07 4.03 0.79
N VAL A 284 -8.64 4.64 1.89
CA VAL A 284 -9.40 5.66 2.63
C VAL A 284 -8.55 6.90 2.86
N ASN A 285 -8.95 8.02 2.27
CA ASN A 285 -8.31 9.32 2.51
C ASN A 285 -8.75 9.92 3.87
N PHE A 286 -8.07 9.51 4.93
CA PHE A 286 -8.37 9.93 6.30
C PHE A 286 -8.31 11.45 6.45
N THR A 287 -7.28 12.10 5.90
CA THR A 287 -7.08 13.55 6.01
C THR A 287 -8.23 14.32 5.37
N GLU A 288 -8.72 13.88 4.21
CA GLU A 288 -9.86 14.52 3.55
C GLU A 288 -11.13 14.43 4.41
N ILE A 289 -11.42 13.27 5.00
CA ILE A 289 -12.57 13.11 5.89
C ILE A 289 -12.42 14.00 7.13
N MET A 290 -11.24 14.00 7.74
CA MET A 290 -11.00 14.73 8.99
C MET A 290 -10.98 16.26 8.80
N THR A 291 -10.76 16.76 7.59
CA THR A 291 -10.78 18.20 7.28
C THR A 291 -12.17 18.75 6.96
N LYS A 292 -13.20 17.90 6.78
CA LYS A 292 -14.58 18.34 6.52
C LYS A 292 -15.11 19.25 7.63
N ASN A 293 -15.93 20.23 7.29
CA ASN A 293 -16.54 21.12 8.28
C ASN A 293 -17.86 20.54 8.85
N VAL A 294 -17.74 19.41 9.55
CA VAL A 294 -18.85 18.70 10.20
C VAL A 294 -18.46 18.30 11.63
N ALA A 295 -19.43 17.85 12.43
CA ALA A 295 -19.17 17.43 13.81
C ALA A 295 -18.15 16.27 13.88
N PRO A 296 -17.25 16.22 14.89
CA PRO A 296 -16.22 15.18 15.00
C PRO A 296 -16.78 13.76 14.93
N SER A 297 -17.88 13.46 15.63
CA SER A 297 -18.52 12.15 15.60
C SER A 297 -18.96 11.73 14.20
N ARG A 298 -19.43 12.68 13.36
CA ARG A 298 -19.81 12.37 11.98
C ARG A 298 -18.59 12.04 11.11
N LYS A 299 -17.43 12.67 11.36
CA LYS A 299 -16.18 12.35 10.67
C LYS A 299 -15.69 10.95 11.06
N GLU A 300 -15.75 10.61 12.35
CA GLU A 300 -15.39 9.27 12.84
C GLU A 300 -16.29 8.20 12.20
N THR A 301 -17.61 8.42 12.15
CA THR A 301 -18.55 7.51 11.47
C THR A 301 -18.29 7.41 9.97
N GLU A 302 -18.02 8.53 9.30
CA GLU A 302 -17.73 8.54 7.86
C GLU A 302 -16.44 7.79 7.54
N PHE A 303 -15.40 7.96 8.36
CA PHE A 303 -14.17 7.19 8.23
C PHE A 303 -14.40 5.69 8.45
N ALA A 304 -15.12 5.31 9.51
CA ALA A 304 -15.44 3.91 9.79
C ALA A 304 -16.20 3.25 8.64
N LEU A 305 -17.22 3.95 8.12
CA LEU A 305 -18.00 3.49 6.97
C LEU A 305 -17.11 3.32 5.72
N SER A 306 -16.23 4.28 5.45
CA SER A 306 -15.32 4.22 4.30
C SER A 306 -14.33 3.06 4.42
N ALA A 307 -13.78 2.83 5.61
CA ALA A 307 -12.86 1.72 5.87
C ALA A 307 -13.51 0.34 5.74
N LEU A 308 -14.78 0.22 6.11
CA LEU A 308 -15.50 -1.05 6.10
C LEU A 308 -16.28 -1.31 4.80
N MET A 309 -16.30 -0.37 3.87
CA MET A 309 -17.20 -0.38 2.71
C MET A 309 -17.14 -1.69 1.91
N GLU A 310 -15.94 -2.23 1.72
CA GLU A 310 -15.74 -3.45 0.93
C GLU A 310 -15.68 -4.75 1.73
N ILE A 311 -15.45 -4.66 3.04
CA ILE A 311 -15.18 -5.81 3.91
C ILE A 311 -16.27 -6.89 3.82
N PRO A 312 -17.58 -6.59 3.81
CA PRO A 312 -18.61 -7.62 3.66
C PRO A 312 -18.52 -8.39 2.33
N SER A 313 -18.19 -7.71 1.24
CA SER A 313 -18.07 -8.30 -0.10
C SER A 313 -16.77 -9.09 -0.22
N GLN A 314 -15.68 -8.55 0.32
CA GLN A 314 -14.37 -9.19 0.39
C GLN A 314 -14.45 -10.50 1.18
N TYR A 315 -15.05 -10.48 2.38
CA TYR A 315 -15.24 -11.68 3.18
C TYR A 315 -16.04 -12.76 2.44
N LYS A 316 -17.14 -12.39 1.78
CA LYS A 316 -17.91 -13.33 0.94
C LYS A 316 -17.08 -13.91 -0.20
N ALA A 317 -16.24 -13.09 -0.84
CA ALA A 317 -15.34 -13.57 -1.89
C ALA A 317 -14.39 -14.66 -1.35
N THR A 318 -13.87 -14.52 -0.12
CA THR A 318 -13.01 -15.55 0.48
C THR A 318 -13.72 -16.91 0.67
N ILE A 319 -15.01 -16.89 0.98
CA ILE A 319 -15.85 -18.09 1.08
C ILE A 319 -16.12 -18.67 -0.32
N GLU A 320 -16.56 -17.84 -1.27
CA GLU A 320 -16.91 -18.28 -2.63
C GLU A 320 -15.69 -18.79 -3.42
N LEU A 321 -14.50 -18.26 -3.14
CA LEU A 321 -13.22 -18.73 -3.71
C LEU A 321 -12.64 -19.94 -2.95
N ASN A 322 -13.27 -20.36 -1.85
CA ASN A 322 -12.85 -21.49 -1.02
C ASN A 322 -11.40 -21.34 -0.49
N ILE A 323 -11.04 -20.12 -0.08
CA ILE A 323 -9.72 -19.79 0.50
C ILE A 323 -9.79 -19.57 2.03
N LEU A 324 -10.99 -19.42 2.60
CA LEU A 324 -11.21 -19.33 4.04
C LEU A 324 -10.99 -20.70 4.73
N GLY A 325 -10.23 -20.72 5.83
CA GLY A 325 -9.94 -21.93 6.63
C GLY A 325 -8.97 -22.92 5.97
N GLY A 326 -8.36 -22.55 4.84
CA GLY A 326 -7.39 -23.38 4.12
C GLY A 326 -5.96 -22.90 4.33
N ARG A 327 -5.02 -23.84 4.51
CA ARG A 327 -3.58 -23.55 4.43
C ARG A 327 -3.10 -23.75 3.00
N LYS A 328 -2.38 -22.75 2.47
CA LYS A 328 -1.91 -22.76 1.09
C LYS A 328 -0.55 -23.45 0.98
N GLY A 329 0.24 -23.45 2.06
CA GLY A 329 1.56 -24.09 2.15
C GLY A 329 2.69 -23.39 1.40
N ASN A 330 2.38 -22.32 0.65
CA ASN A 330 3.32 -21.56 -0.17
C ASN A 330 3.41 -20.06 0.20
N ALA A 331 2.87 -19.67 1.36
CA ALA A 331 2.99 -18.31 1.85
C ALA A 331 4.46 -17.92 2.07
N PRO A 332 4.84 -16.64 1.87
CA PRO A 332 6.12 -16.13 2.34
C PRO A 332 6.28 -16.46 3.83
N ARG A 333 7.47 -16.89 4.24
CA ARG A 333 7.81 -17.11 5.65
C ARG A 333 8.56 -15.90 6.16
N ARG A 334 7.85 -14.77 6.29
CA ARG A 334 8.46 -13.52 6.76
C ARG A 334 8.63 -13.58 8.28
N VAL A 335 9.74 -13.04 8.75
CA VAL A 335 10.03 -12.90 10.19
C VAL A 335 10.23 -11.42 10.46
N ALA A 336 9.57 -10.90 11.50
CA ALA A 336 9.71 -9.50 11.88
C ALA A 336 11.08 -9.29 12.55
N LEU A 337 11.68 -8.13 12.30
CA LEU A 337 12.80 -7.66 13.11
C LEU A 337 12.28 -7.28 14.52
N PRO A 338 13.11 -7.38 15.57
CA PRO A 338 12.75 -6.82 16.86
C PRO A 338 12.61 -5.29 16.76
N PRO A 339 11.90 -4.64 17.70
CA PRO A 339 11.81 -3.18 17.71
C PRO A 339 13.22 -2.57 17.80
N PRO A 340 13.52 -1.51 17.02
CA PRO A 340 14.87 -0.95 16.87
C PRO A 340 15.49 -0.39 18.17
N HIS A 341 14.71 -0.28 19.25
CA HIS A 341 15.20 -0.02 20.61
C HIS A 341 14.42 -0.82 21.66
N GLY A 342 15.11 -1.28 22.70
CA GLY A 342 14.51 -2.01 23.82
C GLY A 342 13.55 -1.13 24.61
N VAL A 343 12.28 -1.13 24.23
CA VAL A 343 11.18 -0.56 25.01
C VAL A 343 11.27 -1.13 26.43
N PRO A 344 11.22 -0.31 27.51
CA PRO A 344 11.29 -0.85 28.86
C PRO A 344 10.12 -1.81 29.04
N SER A 345 10.42 -3.07 29.30
CA SER A 345 9.40 -4.10 29.49
C SER A 345 8.42 -3.67 30.58
N PHE A 346 7.15 -3.46 30.22
CA PHE A 346 6.08 -3.50 31.21
C PHE A 346 6.15 -4.87 31.90
N SER A 347 6.53 -4.84 33.17
CA SER A 347 6.75 -6.01 33.99
C SER A 347 5.47 -6.83 34.17
N ASN A 348 5.40 -8.04 33.60
CA ASN A 348 4.77 -9.23 34.21
C ASN A 348 5.03 -10.55 33.46
N PRO A 349 4.80 -11.73 34.09
CA PRO A 349 5.76 -12.83 34.05
C PRO A 349 5.68 -13.74 32.82
N LYS A 350 6.89 -14.06 32.36
CA LYS A 350 7.32 -15.06 31.38
C LYS A 350 6.40 -16.29 31.24
N THR A 351 5.86 -16.49 30.04
CA THR A 351 5.56 -17.81 29.48
C THR A 351 6.56 -18.09 28.35
N SER A 352 7.70 -18.68 28.69
CA SER A 352 8.72 -19.06 27.72
C SER A 352 8.24 -20.26 26.88
N ARG A 353 8.01 -20.05 25.58
CA ARG A 353 8.10 -21.12 24.58
C ARG A 353 9.39 -20.92 23.78
N SER A 354 10.37 -21.78 24.05
CA SER A 354 11.64 -21.86 23.32
C SER A 354 11.39 -22.45 21.93
N MET A 355 11.58 -21.67 20.87
CA MET A 355 11.92 -22.22 19.55
C MET A 355 13.32 -21.70 19.18
N SER A 356 14.19 -22.66 18.89
CA SER A 356 15.59 -22.48 18.52
C SER A 356 15.68 -21.77 17.16
N PHE A 357 16.35 -20.62 17.13
CA PHE A 357 16.71 -19.93 15.89
C PHE A 357 18.06 -20.43 15.37
N GLU A 358 18.10 -20.92 14.14
CA GLU A 358 19.29 -20.89 13.28
C GLU A 358 19.07 -19.83 12.19
N PRO A 359 19.98 -18.86 12.01
CA PRO A 359 19.94 -17.96 10.88
C PRO A 359 20.42 -18.66 9.61
N SER A 360 19.59 -18.62 8.57
CA SER A 360 19.95 -19.05 7.22
C SER A 360 20.63 -17.90 6.47
N VAL A 361 21.98 -17.83 6.51
CA VAL A 361 22.93 -17.43 5.44
C VAL A 361 24.37 -17.52 6.03
N GLU A 362 25.34 -18.10 5.31
CA GLU A 362 26.75 -18.19 5.72
C GLU A 362 27.48 -16.82 5.74
N PRO A 363 28.27 -16.50 6.79
CA PRO A 363 29.07 -15.28 6.82
C PRO A 363 30.40 -15.44 6.08
N TYR A 364 30.62 -14.57 5.10
CA TYR A 364 31.91 -14.36 4.45
C TYR A 364 32.90 -13.75 5.46
N TYR A 365 34.09 -14.32 5.56
CA TYR A 365 35.14 -13.86 6.48
C TYR A 365 35.62 -12.44 6.11
N GLU A 366 35.49 -11.48 7.03
CA GLU A 366 36.23 -10.22 6.96
C GLU A 366 37.00 -9.93 8.25
N THR A 367 38.23 -9.47 8.05
CA THR A 367 39.33 -9.47 9.02
C THR A 367 39.20 -8.31 10.01
N LYS A 368 39.38 -8.61 11.30
CA LYS A 368 39.33 -7.62 12.40
C LYS A 368 40.39 -6.50 12.22
N GLY A 369 39.92 -5.26 12.14
CA GLY A 369 40.72 -4.04 12.31
C GLY A 369 40.15 -3.19 13.45
N HIS A 370 40.84 -3.17 14.59
CA HIS A 370 40.53 -2.33 15.75
C HIS A 370 40.85 -0.86 15.43
N VAL A 371 39.89 0.06 15.59
CA VAL A 371 40.22 1.50 15.75
C VAL A 371 39.28 2.15 16.76
N THR A 372 39.89 2.68 17.81
CA THR A 372 39.30 3.41 18.94
C THR A 372 38.74 4.76 18.47
N ALA A 373 37.49 5.09 18.79
CA ALA A 373 36.91 6.40 18.51
C ALA A 373 36.83 7.25 19.79
N THR A 374 37.58 8.34 19.82
CA THR A 374 37.41 9.47 20.73
C THR A 374 36.24 10.37 20.25
N PRO A 375 35.53 11.08 21.15
CA PRO A 375 34.37 11.89 20.78
C PRO A 375 34.80 13.23 20.13
N PRO A 376 34.11 13.72 19.07
CA PRO A 376 34.41 15.04 18.54
C PRO A 376 33.68 16.15 19.30
N ALA A 377 34.39 17.27 19.42
CA ALA A 377 33.98 18.50 20.07
C ALA A 377 32.89 19.26 19.30
N THR A 378 32.18 20.10 20.04
CA THR A 378 31.11 21.01 19.61
C THR A 378 31.56 21.97 18.50
N THR A 379 30.95 21.86 17.31
CA THR A 379 31.00 22.88 16.25
C THR A 379 29.60 23.42 15.96
N SER A 380 29.55 24.72 15.66
CA SER A 380 28.34 25.52 15.47
C SER A 380 27.44 24.97 14.36
N THR A 381 26.13 25.20 14.50
CA THR A 381 25.04 24.66 13.67
C THR A 381 25.08 25.05 12.19
N TYR A 382 25.96 25.97 11.78
CA TYR A 382 26.14 26.42 10.40
C TYR A 382 27.12 25.54 9.60
N ASP A 383 28.19 25.03 10.22
CA ASP A 383 29.20 24.20 9.55
C ASP A 383 28.66 22.82 9.15
N ASN A 384 27.61 22.35 9.83
CA ASN A 384 26.98 21.07 9.52
C ASN A 384 26.13 21.09 8.24
N GLN A 385 25.89 22.25 7.63
CA GLN A 385 25.05 22.39 6.43
C GLN A 385 25.83 22.67 5.15
N ILE A 386 27.13 22.97 5.23
CA ILE A 386 27.98 23.28 4.07
C ILE A 386 28.79 22.06 3.61
N CYS A 387 29.02 21.96 2.30
CA CYS A 387 29.71 20.84 1.69
C CYS A 387 31.16 20.75 2.20
N PRO A 388 31.63 19.57 2.66
CA PRO A 388 32.96 19.41 3.24
C PRO A 388 34.11 19.53 2.21
N ILE A 389 33.79 19.59 0.91
CA ILE A 389 34.77 19.70 -0.17
C ILE A 389 35.02 21.17 -0.51
N CYS A 390 33.96 21.92 -0.84
CA CYS A 390 34.08 23.33 -1.24
C CYS A 390 33.92 24.31 -0.07
N LEU A 391 33.44 23.85 1.09
CA LEU A 391 33.18 24.66 2.30
C LEU A 391 32.30 25.90 2.06
N THR A 392 31.56 25.93 0.96
CA THR A 392 30.82 27.12 0.49
C THR A 392 29.37 26.77 0.17
N ASN A 393 29.16 25.75 -0.66
CA ASN A 393 27.81 25.36 -1.11
C ASN A 393 27.07 24.50 -0.08
N PRO A 394 25.73 24.59 0.01
CA PRO A 394 24.95 23.73 0.89
C PRO A 394 25.01 22.26 0.48
N LYS A 395 24.87 21.37 1.46
CA LYS A 395 24.77 19.91 1.25
C LYS A 395 23.42 19.57 0.59
N ASN A 396 23.43 19.39 -0.72
CA ASN A 396 22.26 19.01 -1.51
C ASN A 396 22.44 17.69 -2.29
N MET A 397 23.43 16.87 -1.90
CA MET A 397 23.64 15.52 -2.44
C MET A 397 24.09 14.57 -1.33
N ALA A 398 23.50 13.38 -1.25
CA ALA A 398 23.89 12.29 -0.37
C ALA A 398 24.41 11.08 -1.18
N PHE A 399 25.37 10.35 -0.64
CA PHE A 399 25.87 9.10 -1.20
C PHE A 399 25.20 7.89 -0.53
N GLY A 400 25.26 6.72 -1.16
CA GLY A 400 24.73 5.47 -0.59
C GLY A 400 25.29 5.07 0.79
N CYS A 401 26.42 5.64 1.20
CA CYS A 401 26.98 5.48 2.55
C CYS A 401 26.42 6.47 3.60
N GLY A 402 25.46 7.33 3.23
CA GLY A 402 24.82 8.31 4.11
C GLY A 402 25.54 9.66 4.22
N HIS A 403 26.78 9.79 3.74
CA HIS A 403 27.52 11.05 3.75
C HIS A 403 27.07 12.02 2.66
N GLN A 404 27.22 13.33 2.92
CA GLN A 404 26.65 14.38 2.08
C GLN A 404 27.70 15.38 1.56
N THR A 405 27.46 15.89 0.35
CA THR A 405 28.23 16.95 -0.35
C THR A 405 27.27 17.88 -1.11
N CYS A 406 27.78 18.93 -1.76
CA CYS A 406 27.01 19.65 -2.76
C CYS A 406 27.05 18.91 -4.10
N CYS A 407 26.05 19.11 -4.96
CA CYS A 407 25.93 18.44 -6.24
C CYS A 407 27.16 18.67 -7.14
N GLU A 408 27.69 19.90 -7.15
CA GLU A 408 28.86 20.27 -7.95
C GLU A 408 30.11 19.45 -7.57
N CYS A 409 30.34 19.24 -6.26
CA CYS A 409 31.49 18.47 -5.81
C CYS A 409 31.23 16.96 -5.77
N GLY A 410 29.97 16.52 -5.67
CA GLY A 410 29.59 15.11 -5.51
C GLY A 410 29.40 14.34 -6.81
N GLN A 411 29.19 15.03 -7.93
CA GLN A 411 28.80 14.40 -9.21
C GLN A 411 29.85 13.44 -9.76
N ASP A 412 31.13 13.83 -9.73
CA ASP A 412 32.23 13.07 -10.35
C ASP A 412 33.03 12.20 -9.37
N LEU A 413 32.67 12.20 -8.08
CA LEU A 413 33.39 11.41 -7.08
C LEU A 413 33.09 9.92 -7.21
N GLN A 414 34.13 9.11 -7.32
CA GLN A 414 34.02 7.64 -7.32
C GLN A 414 34.06 7.05 -5.90
N MET A 415 34.67 7.77 -4.96
CA MET A 415 34.84 7.34 -3.57
C MET A 415 34.36 8.44 -2.63
N CYS A 416 33.69 8.06 -1.55
CA CYS A 416 33.23 9.00 -0.53
C CYS A 416 34.44 9.71 0.11
N PRO A 417 34.49 11.06 0.16
CA PRO A 417 35.63 11.78 0.74
C PRO A 417 35.70 11.62 2.27
N ILE A 418 34.62 11.16 2.91
CA ILE A 418 34.54 11.02 4.37
C ILE A 418 34.90 9.60 4.80
N CYS A 419 34.19 8.58 4.29
CA CYS A 419 34.41 7.19 4.70
C CYS A 419 35.18 6.33 3.68
N ARG A 420 35.55 6.90 2.52
CA ARG A 420 36.28 6.20 1.45
C ARG A 420 35.58 4.96 0.90
N SER A 421 34.26 4.84 1.08
CA SER A 421 33.47 3.78 0.42
C SER A 421 33.21 4.12 -1.06
N PRO A 422 33.17 3.14 -1.97
CA PRO A 422 32.75 3.35 -3.36
C PRO A 422 31.35 3.97 -3.45
N ILE A 423 31.18 4.98 -4.31
CA ILE A 423 29.91 5.67 -4.49
C ILE A 423 29.11 4.97 -5.60
N GLN A 424 28.19 4.09 -5.19
CA GLN A 424 27.27 3.41 -6.10
C GLN A 424 25.97 4.21 -6.31
N THR A 425 25.51 4.90 -5.27
CA THR A 425 24.24 5.65 -5.26
C THR A 425 24.47 7.12 -4.94
N ARG A 426 23.81 8.01 -5.67
CA ARG A 426 23.79 9.48 -5.44
C ARG A 426 22.34 9.95 -5.36
N ILE A 427 22.00 10.68 -4.33
CA ILE A 427 20.64 11.18 -4.07
C ILE A 427 20.71 12.70 -3.96
N LYS A 428 19.98 13.43 -4.79
CA LYS A 428 19.86 14.89 -4.68
C LYS A 428 18.83 15.24 -3.60
N LEU A 429 19.19 16.16 -2.72
CA LEU A 429 18.33 16.67 -1.65
C LEU A 429 17.80 18.04 -2.08
N TYR A 430 16.49 18.25 -2.01
CA TYR A 430 15.80 19.48 -2.42
C TYR A 430 15.49 20.40 -1.24
#